data_AF-A0A9W7EJM2-F1
#
_entry.id   AF-A0A9W7EJM2-F1
#
_cell.length_a   1.000
_cell.length_b   1.000
_cell.length_c   1.000
_cell.angle_alpha   90.00
_cell.angle_beta   90.00
_cell.angle_gamma   90.00
#
_symmetry.space_group_name_H-M   'P 1'
#
loop_
_entity.id
_entity.type
_entity.pdbx_description
1 polymer ?
#
loop_
_entity_poly.entity_id
_entity_poly.type
_entity_poly.pdbx_seq_one_letter_code
_entity_poly.pdbx_strand_id
1 'polypeptide(L)'
;MTRFSSSSRPMLPPDSNANSEQHLDQDVIRCPTAAVLTWANANNTQLIHDFDKIVADSTDVELAVSTFFNEKIPTNTLTQDDKDQFKLFLIGLAKKYRTARKMARFGVGLKLTFTLILGYTDILTDLLVAKSYYEVQEYSTAYATAGFALLSILGQTLGTFKQYAKKSWKERAGRTGLASVGLAPLMEGASVWTGKEDPKLIISSAEMYAGLKAIEIGCESIPESIIQVGGLLSNNRSQIKGIQIIGVVSSIVAGAFIMTDGNFGFIMSKHVASPGDPYYWWVFKKSGCIQKKIQMLGMFIFNACYFSQFVFAMSLFAEAFGSRSPLLVLLGVEYCVLCSYMSYKNELFGWAVVGKPSTINSYILPFIVWALYYLLVCAVPLLMAAYPRELGPEVFAGIMMWRLVTNGGVIYLALNELAIKGHYLSAERGMIGYGVSLGLAVLGLIIFFVNCDEKFDRSLFWRPRTGKQQTKDCWVDERIWKKSCKSKDEDRWLLLKRFHPIYICFEEVTPWICNHLVEVYGNDEKTPEWMVGESEDTFIKRIVEIYEWKGSDSVEVDNALTTLFGRNGENLEKGVEGQLTFIKSKKSFRSLGKTSKMNKTVKVHPLS
;
A
#
# COMPACT_ATOMS: atom_id res chain seq x y z
N MET A 1 -39.31 -6.59 -32.72
CA MET A 1 -40.49 -6.82 -31.85
C MET A 1 -40.10 -6.34 -30.46
N THR A 2 -40.63 -5.29 -29.82
CA THR A 2 -41.80 -4.42 -30.03
C THR A 2 -41.53 -3.15 -29.20
N ARG A 3 -41.94 -1.97 -29.71
CA ARG A 3 -41.97 -0.66 -29.00
C ARG A 3 -43.24 -0.53 -28.13
N PHE A 4 -43.25 0.53 -27.31
CA PHE A 4 -44.37 1.18 -26.58
C PHE A 4 -44.73 0.54 -25.21
N SER A 5 -45.13 1.25 -24.15
CA SER A 5 -45.72 2.60 -24.02
C SER A 5 -45.58 3.17 -22.60
N SER A 6 -45.40 4.49 -22.56
CA SER A 6 -46.02 5.49 -21.69
C SER A 6 -47.22 5.06 -20.81
N SER A 7 -47.24 5.51 -19.56
CA SER A 7 -48.50 5.75 -18.81
C SER A 7 -48.48 7.12 -18.13
N SER A 8 -49.31 8.01 -18.66
CA SER A 8 -49.77 9.29 -18.15
C SER A 8 -50.55 9.15 -16.83
N ARG A 9 -50.36 10.09 -15.90
CA ARG A 9 -51.30 10.37 -14.80
C ARG A 9 -52.01 11.71 -15.02
N PRO A 10 -53.27 11.86 -14.58
CA PRO A 10 -54.15 12.94 -14.98
C PRO A 10 -53.92 14.23 -14.21
N MET A 11 -54.14 15.35 -14.89
CA MET A 11 -54.26 16.70 -14.31
C MET A 11 -55.57 16.83 -13.52
N LEU A 12 -55.49 17.43 -12.33
CA LEU A 12 -56.60 18.04 -11.60
C LEU A 12 -56.39 19.57 -11.56
N PRO A 13 -57.48 20.36 -11.42
CA PRO A 13 -57.52 21.77 -11.79
C PRO A 13 -56.84 22.69 -10.76
N PRO A 14 -56.52 23.95 -11.12
CA PRO A 14 -55.84 24.86 -10.21
C PRO A 14 -56.86 25.47 -9.24
N ASP A 15 -56.68 25.21 -7.95
CA ASP A 15 -57.30 26.01 -6.90
C ASP A 15 -56.56 27.35 -6.80
N SER A 16 -57.25 28.39 -7.25
CA SER A 16 -56.94 29.78 -6.98
C SER A 16 -57.16 30.06 -5.49
N ASN A 17 -56.08 30.15 -4.72
CA ASN A 17 -56.00 31.09 -3.60
C ASN A 17 -54.55 31.32 -3.23
N ALA A 18 -54.10 32.53 -3.53
CA ALA A 18 -52.87 33.11 -3.08
C ALA A 18 -52.81 33.14 -1.54
N ASN A 19 -51.68 32.72 -0.98
CA ASN A 19 -51.01 33.50 0.05
C ASN A 19 -49.51 33.29 -0.04
N SER A 20 -48.84 34.43 0.02
CA SER A 20 -47.43 34.69 -0.16
C SER A 20 -46.55 33.98 0.87
N GLU A 21 -45.82 32.96 0.43
CA GLU A 21 -44.50 32.67 0.96
C GLU A 21 -43.53 32.71 -0.22
N GLN A 22 -42.74 33.79 -0.27
CA GLN A 22 -41.57 33.87 -1.14
C GLN A 22 -40.59 32.77 -0.71
N HIS A 23 -40.70 31.60 -1.32
CA HIS A 23 -39.57 30.69 -1.45
C HIS A 23 -38.48 31.43 -2.23
N LEU A 24 -37.54 32.04 -1.50
CA LEU A 24 -36.26 32.44 -2.04
C LEU A 24 -35.61 31.21 -2.66
N ASP A 25 -35.39 31.27 -3.97
CA ASP A 25 -34.56 30.37 -4.78
C ASP A 25 -33.26 30.02 -4.03
N GLN A 26 -33.21 28.86 -3.39
CA GLN A 26 -32.04 28.39 -2.62
C GLN A 26 -30.94 27.75 -3.48
N ASP A 27 -31.07 27.70 -4.81
CA ASP A 27 -30.20 26.86 -5.64
C ASP A 27 -29.33 27.56 -6.69
N VAL A 28 -29.38 28.89 -6.82
CA VAL A 28 -28.46 29.60 -7.73
C VAL A 28 -27.25 30.15 -6.97
N ILE A 29 -26.28 29.27 -6.72
CA ILE A 29 -24.94 29.68 -6.28
C ILE A 29 -24.27 30.44 -7.42
N ARG A 30 -24.31 31.78 -7.40
CA ARG A 30 -23.60 32.63 -8.37
C ARG A 30 -22.10 32.60 -8.05
N CYS A 31 -21.28 32.45 -9.09
CA CYS A 31 -19.83 32.42 -8.98
C CYS A 31 -19.30 33.83 -8.64
N PRO A 32 -18.27 33.98 -7.79
CA PRO A 32 -17.73 35.30 -7.46
C PRO A 32 -17.21 36.06 -8.69
N THR A 33 -17.15 37.39 -8.60
CA THR A 33 -16.58 38.26 -9.65
C THR A 33 -15.10 37.92 -9.92
N ALA A 34 -14.61 38.23 -11.13
CA ALA A 34 -13.24 37.91 -11.56
C ALA A 34 -12.14 38.47 -10.63
N ALA A 35 -12.41 39.60 -9.97
CA ALA A 35 -11.51 40.20 -8.98
C ALA A 35 -11.33 39.33 -7.72
N VAL A 36 -12.41 38.70 -7.23
CA VAL A 36 -12.39 37.79 -6.09
C VAL A 36 -11.62 36.51 -6.42
N LEU A 37 -11.84 35.96 -7.61
CA LEU A 37 -11.12 34.78 -8.11
C LEU A 37 -9.61 35.05 -8.22
N THR A 38 -9.22 36.24 -8.69
CA THR A 38 -7.82 36.64 -8.83
C THR A 38 -7.15 36.79 -7.46
N TRP A 39 -7.82 37.41 -6.49
CA TRP A 39 -7.32 37.54 -5.12
C TRP A 39 -7.22 36.19 -4.39
N ALA A 40 -8.24 35.33 -4.52
CA ALA A 40 -8.27 34.01 -3.92
C ALA A 40 -7.15 33.10 -4.47
N ASN A 41 -6.84 33.21 -5.76
CA ASN A 41 -5.73 32.48 -6.37
C ASN A 41 -4.36 32.90 -5.81
N ALA A 42 -4.18 34.18 -5.45
CA ALA A 42 -2.94 34.69 -4.88
C ALA A 42 -2.68 34.26 -3.41
N ASN A 43 -3.73 33.93 -2.65
CA ASN A 43 -3.65 33.60 -1.22
C ASN A 43 -4.13 32.16 -0.88
N ASN A 44 -4.23 31.31 -1.90
CA ASN A 44 -5.02 30.09 -1.94
C ASN A 44 -4.76 29.12 -0.77
N THR A 45 -3.51 28.78 -0.46
CA THR A 45 -3.21 27.64 0.43
C THR A 45 -3.52 27.91 1.90
N GLN A 46 -3.15 29.08 2.42
CA GLN A 46 -3.41 29.43 3.82
C GLN A 46 -4.90 29.70 4.05
N LEU A 47 -5.56 30.35 3.08
CA LEU A 47 -6.98 30.66 3.17
C LEU A 47 -7.84 29.39 3.15
N ILE A 48 -7.50 28.41 2.31
CA ILE A 48 -8.18 27.11 2.28
C ILE A 48 -7.99 26.36 3.59
N HIS A 49 -6.79 26.37 4.16
CA HIS A 49 -6.52 25.70 5.43
C HIS A 49 -7.30 26.35 6.59
N ASP A 50 -7.30 27.68 6.67
CA ASP A 50 -8.04 28.43 7.69
C ASP A 50 -9.56 28.21 7.51
N PHE A 51 -10.07 28.22 6.27
CA PHE A 51 -11.47 27.90 5.97
C PHE A 51 -11.83 26.47 6.36
N ASP A 52 -10.98 25.48 6.03
CA ASP A 52 -11.20 24.08 6.41
C ASP A 52 -11.33 23.92 7.92
N LYS A 53 -10.41 24.54 8.68
CA LYS A 53 -10.37 24.47 10.14
C LYS A 53 -11.64 25.07 10.77
N ILE A 54 -12.07 26.22 10.28
CA ILE A 54 -13.26 26.91 10.79
C ILE A 54 -14.53 26.09 10.48
N VAL A 55 -14.62 25.48 9.29
CA VAL A 55 -15.74 24.59 8.95
C VAL A 55 -15.69 23.27 9.74
N ALA A 56 -14.50 22.79 10.11
CA ALA A 56 -14.31 21.59 10.93
C ALA A 56 -14.79 21.77 12.38
N ASP A 57 -14.39 22.88 12.99
CA ASP A 57 -14.45 23.09 14.44
C ASP A 57 -15.69 23.88 14.89
N SER A 58 -16.41 24.51 13.94
CA SER A 58 -17.59 25.32 14.27
C SER A 58 -18.81 24.49 14.64
N THR A 59 -19.49 24.89 15.71
CA THR A 59 -20.86 24.46 16.04
C THR A 59 -21.85 25.12 15.07
N ASP A 60 -21.73 26.45 14.90
CA ASP A 60 -22.44 27.28 13.94
C ASP A 60 -21.54 27.70 12.76
N VAL A 61 -21.79 27.11 11.59
CA VAL A 61 -20.98 27.33 10.38
C VAL A 61 -21.26 28.69 9.76
N GLU A 62 -22.49 29.20 9.87
CA GLU A 62 -22.82 30.49 9.27
C GLU A 62 -22.09 31.61 10.00
N LEU A 63 -22.12 31.56 11.33
CA LEU A 63 -21.39 32.49 12.17
C LEU A 63 -19.87 32.39 11.92
N ALA A 64 -19.34 31.17 11.92
CA ALA A 64 -17.89 30.95 11.78
C ALA A 64 -17.35 31.38 10.40
N VAL A 65 -18.09 31.09 9.32
CA VAL A 65 -17.74 31.55 7.96
C VAL A 65 -17.93 33.05 7.82
N SER A 66 -18.93 33.64 8.49
CA SER A 66 -19.12 35.10 8.52
C SER A 66 -17.96 35.81 9.20
N THR A 67 -17.48 35.29 10.33
CA THR A 67 -16.31 35.81 11.03
C THR A 67 -15.05 35.66 10.17
N PHE A 68 -14.84 34.49 9.57
CA PHE A 68 -13.75 34.26 8.63
C PHE A 68 -13.75 35.25 7.46
N PHE A 69 -14.93 35.46 6.85
CA PHE A 69 -15.10 36.40 5.75
C PHE A 69 -14.68 37.82 6.16
N ASN A 70 -15.14 38.29 7.32
CA ASN A 70 -14.85 39.63 7.79
C ASN A 70 -13.39 39.83 8.22
N GLU A 71 -12.73 38.79 8.74
CA GLU A 71 -11.36 38.89 9.28
C GLU A 71 -10.28 38.64 8.23
N LYS A 72 -10.53 37.74 7.26
CA LYS A 72 -9.48 37.21 6.38
C LYS A 72 -9.62 37.61 4.93
N ILE A 73 -10.77 38.15 4.52
CA ILE A 73 -11.02 38.54 3.13
C ILE A 73 -10.95 40.07 3.04
N PRO A 74 -10.01 40.64 2.26
CA PRO A 74 -9.92 42.08 2.08
C PRO A 74 -11.12 42.52 1.25
N THR A 75 -12.02 43.26 1.89
CA THR A 75 -13.27 43.71 1.27
C THR A 75 -13.17 45.11 0.66
N ASN A 76 -11.98 45.71 0.68
CA ASN A 76 -11.73 47.12 0.37
C ASN A 76 -11.96 47.47 -1.11
N THR A 77 -11.99 46.47 -1.98
CA THR A 77 -12.14 46.58 -3.45
C THR A 77 -13.48 46.06 -3.96
N LEU A 78 -14.38 45.60 -3.08
CA LEU A 78 -15.65 44.98 -3.44
C LEU A 78 -16.83 45.89 -3.10
N THR A 79 -17.84 45.91 -3.97
CA THR A 79 -19.13 46.55 -3.65
C THR A 79 -19.83 45.78 -2.53
N GLN A 80 -20.77 46.42 -1.82
CA GLN A 80 -21.49 45.76 -0.72
C GLN A 80 -22.27 44.51 -1.21
N ASP A 81 -22.87 44.58 -2.40
CA ASP A 81 -23.59 43.45 -3.01
C ASP A 81 -22.63 42.28 -3.34
N ASP A 82 -21.43 42.57 -3.87
CA ASP A 82 -20.43 41.53 -4.13
C ASP A 82 -19.94 40.85 -2.84
N LYS A 83 -19.82 41.62 -1.74
CA LYS A 83 -19.44 41.07 -0.43
C LYS A 83 -20.51 40.12 0.09
N ASP A 84 -21.77 40.52 0.03
CA ASP A 84 -22.89 39.72 0.52
C ASP A 84 -23.07 38.45 -0.32
N GLN A 85 -22.93 38.54 -1.66
CA GLN A 85 -22.94 37.36 -2.54
C GLN A 85 -21.76 36.41 -2.28
N PHE A 86 -20.55 36.93 -2.08
CA PHE A 86 -19.39 36.07 -1.81
C PHE A 86 -19.48 35.40 -0.43
N LYS A 87 -20.00 36.11 0.56
CA LYS A 87 -20.28 35.55 1.89
C LYS A 87 -21.32 34.44 1.82
N LEU A 88 -22.43 34.66 1.10
CA LEU A 88 -23.45 33.63 0.85
C LEU A 88 -22.88 32.42 0.10
N PHE A 89 -22.01 32.65 -0.88
CA PHE A 89 -21.28 31.59 -1.58
C PHE A 89 -20.43 30.76 -0.61
N LEU A 90 -19.62 31.39 0.24
CA LEU A 90 -18.78 30.67 1.21
C LEU A 90 -19.62 29.92 2.24
N ILE A 91 -20.74 30.48 2.71
CA ILE A 91 -21.67 29.79 3.61
C ILE A 91 -22.28 28.56 2.91
N GLY A 92 -22.76 28.71 1.68
CA GLY A 92 -23.29 27.60 0.88
C GLY A 92 -22.25 26.51 0.62
N LEU A 93 -21.02 26.91 0.28
CA LEU A 93 -19.88 26.02 0.11
C LEU A 93 -19.55 25.30 1.43
N ALA A 94 -19.47 26.02 2.55
CA ALA A 94 -19.16 25.45 3.85
C ALA A 94 -20.22 24.44 4.31
N LYS A 95 -21.52 24.72 4.09
CA LYS A 95 -22.60 23.77 4.39
C LYS A 95 -22.48 22.48 3.58
N LYS A 96 -22.27 22.60 2.25
CA LYS A 96 -22.07 21.45 1.36
C LYS A 96 -20.79 20.67 1.71
N TYR A 97 -19.69 21.39 1.96
CA TYR A 97 -18.40 20.83 2.34
C TYR A 97 -18.43 20.12 3.70
N ARG A 98 -19.04 20.72 4.73
CA ARG A 98 -19.21 20.10 6.06
C ARG A 98 -20.02 18.82 5.97
N THR A 99 -21.10 18.83 5.18
CA THR A 99 -21.94 17.65 4.97
C THR A 99 -21.16 16.54 4.28
N ALA A 100 -20.42 16.86 3.20
CA ALA A 100 -19.56 15.90 2.51
C ALA A 100 -18.45 15.35 3.43
N ARG A 101 -17.83 16.20 4.26
CA ARG A 101 -16.79 15.81 5.22
C ARG A 101 -17.35 14.92 6.33
N LYS A 102 -18.52 15.23 6.88
CA LYS A 102 -19.21 14.39 7.87
C LYS A 102 -19.56 13.02 7.27
N MET A 103 -20.10 12.98 6.05
CA MET A 103 -20.40 11.73 5.37
C MET A 103 -19.14 10.91 5.04
N ALA A 104 -18.04 11.57 4.65
CA ALA A 104 -16.76 10.90 4.45
C ALA A 104 -16.20 10.31 5.75
N ARG A 105 -16.22 11.07 6.86
CA ARG A 105 -15.82 10.58 8.19
C ARG A 105 -16.72 9.46 8.71
N PHE A 106 -18.03 9.54 8.47
CA PHE A 106 -18.96 8.48 8.84
C PHE A 106 -18.70 7.22 8.02
N GLY A 107 -18.49 7.35 6.70
CA GLY A 107 -18.14 6.23 5.84
C GLY A 107 -16.83 5.55 6.22
N VAL A 108 -15.78 6.33 6.50
CA VAL A 108 -14.49 5.82 7.00
C VAL A 108 -14.66 5.16 8.38
N GLY A 109 -15.43 5.79 9.28
CA GLY A 109 -15.71 5.25 10.61
C GLY A 109 -16.46 3.92 10.55
N LEU A 110 -17.55 3.84 9.79
CA LEU A 110 -18.34 2.62 9.61
C LEU A 110 -17.48 1.49 9.04
N LYS A 111 -16.67 1.80 8.01
CA LYS A 111 -15.74 0.85 7.40
C LYS A 111 -14.75 0.29 8.41
N LEU A 112 -14.06 1.16 9.16
CA LEU A 112 -13.11 0.75 10.19
C LEU A 112 -13.79 -0.05 11.30
N THR A 113 -15.00 0.34 11.72
CA THR A 113 -15.79 -0.41 12.70
C THR A 113 -16.11 -1.81 12.20
N PHE A 114 -16.55 -1.97 10.95
CA PHE A 114 -16.77 -3.30 10.36
C PHE A 114 -15.49 -4.13 10.31
N THR A 115 -14.37 -3.55 9.88
CA THR A 115 -13.07 -4.25 9.87
C THR A 115 -12.65 -4.70 11.27
N LEU A 116 -12.89 -3.87 12.28
CA LEU A 116 -12.59 -4.19 13.67
C LEU A 116 -13.51 -5.28 14.22
N ILE A 117 -14.82 -5.18 13.96
CA ILE A 117 -15.79 -6.21 14.37
C ILE A 117 -15.42 -7.55 13.76
N LEU A 118 -15.12 -7.59 12.46
CA LEU A 118 -14.70 -8.82 11.77
C LEU A 118 -13.40 -9.38 12.37
N GLY A 119 -12.36 -8.55 12.57
CA GLY A 119 -11.10 -9.01 13.15
C GLY A 119 -11.22 -9.52 14.59
N TYR A 120 -11.98 -8.83 15.46
CA TYR A 120 -12.19 -9.32 16.83
C TYR A 120 -13.11 -10.53 16.89
N THR A 121 -14.05 -10.65 15.95
CA THR A 121 -14.87 -11.87 15.82
C THR A 121 -13.99 -13.05 15.43
N ASP A 122 -13.02 -12.85 14.52
CA ASP A 122 -12.03 -13.85 14.12
C ASP A 122 -11.24 -14.37 15.34
N ILE A 123 -10.61 -13.47 16.09
CA ILE A 123 -9.87 -13.82 17.32
C ILE A 123 -10.74 -14.60 18.31
N LEU A 124 -12.01 -14.20 18.48
CA LEU A 124 -12.93 -14.93 19.36
C LEU A 124 -13.25 -16.33 18.82
N THR A 125 -13.49 -16.47 17.51
CA THR A 125 -13.73 -17.78 16.90
C THR A 125 -12.49 -18.67 17.00
N ASP A 126 -11.30 -18.11 16.85
CA ASP A 126 -10.03 -18.83 16.91
C ASP A 126 -9.76 -19.36 18.33
N LEU A 127 -10.04 -18.55 19.36
CA LEU A 127 -10.00 -19.00 20.76
C LEU A 127 -11.02 -20.10 21.05
N LEU A 128 -12.23 -20.00 20.52
CA LEU A 128 -13.27 -21.03 20.67
C LEU A 128 -12.87 -22.33 19.95
N VAL A 129 -12.26 -22.23 18.78
CA VAL A 129 -11.75 -23.37 18.02
C VAL A 129 -10.57 -24.03 18.75
N ALA A 130 -9.60 -23.24 19.25
CA ALA A 130 -8.49 -23.75 20.05
C ALA A 130 -8.98 -24.49 21.30
N LYS A 131 -9.95 -23.91 22.02
CA LYS A 131 -10.61 -24.56 23.16
C LYS A 131 -11.28 -25.87 22.73
N SER A 132 -11.97 -25.87 21.59
CA SER A 132 -12.65 -27.05 21.08
C SER A 132 -11.70 -28.20 20.75
N TYR A 133 -10.48 -27.90 20.23
CA TYR A 133 -9.41 -28.87 20.00
C TYR A 133 -8.82 -29.38 21.32
N TYR A 134 -8.63 -28.49 22.30
CA TYR A 134 -8.14 -28.85 23.62
C TYR A 134 -9.09 -29.83 24.33
N GLU A 135 -10.41 -29.59 24.26
CA GLU A 135 -11.43 -30.46 24.84
C GLU A 135 -11.45 -31.87 24.24
N VAL A 136 -11.10 -32.02 22.96
CA VAL A 136 -10.99 -33.32 22.28
C VAL A 136 -9.57 -33.92 22.33
N GLN A 137 -8.70 -33.37 23.18
CA GLN A 137 -7.32 -33.83 23.39
C GLN A 137 -6.40 -33.71 22.17
N GLU A 138 -6.76 -32.89 21.18
CA GLU A 138 -5.88 -32.51 20.07
C GLU A 138 -4.95 -31.35 20.47
N TYR A 139 -4.11 -31.59 21.48
CA TYR A 139 -3.28 -30.56 22.09
C TYR A 139 -2.34 -29.88 21.10
N SER A 140 -1.75 -30.63 20.15
CA SER A 140 -0.87 -30.06 19.15
C SER A 140 -1.58 -29.04 18.25
N THR A 141 -2.84 -29.31 17.88
CA THR A 141 -3.64 -28.41 17.04
C THR A 141 -4.06 -27.18 17.83
N ALA A 142 -4.53 -27.39 19.08
CA ALA A 142 -4.91 -26.30 19.98
C ALA A 142 -3.75 -25.33 20.25
N TYR A 143 -2.55 -25.84 20.55
CA TYR A 143 -1.37 -25.01 20.78
C TYR A 143 -0.87 -24.32 19.51
N ALA A 144 -1.01 -24.95 18.34
CA ALA A 144 -0.66 -24.32 17.07
C ALA A 144 -1.57 -23.12 16.78
N THR A 145 -2.90 -23.28 16.90
CA THR A 145 -3.86 -22.19 16.74
C THR A 145 -3.57 -21.03 17.71
N ALA A 146 -3.43 -21.32 19.00
CA ALA A 146 -3.10 -20.28 19.98
C ALA A 146 -1.73 -19.62 19.70
N GLY A 147 -0.76 -20.40 19.21
CA GLY A 147 0.56 -19.90 18.84
C GLY A 147 0.54 -18.91 17.68
N PHE A 148 -0.31 -19.13 16.67
CA PHE A 148 -0.46 -18.21 15.53
C PHE A 148 -1.12 -16.89 15.93
N ALA A 149 -2.17 -16.94 16.76
CA ALA A 149 -2.75 -15.74 17.35
C ALA A 149 -1.72 -14.93 18.18
N LEU A 150 -0.92 -15.61 19.01
CA LEU A 150 0.18 -14.97 19.76
C LEU A 150 1.25 -14.38 18.83
N LEU A 151 1.59 -15.05 17.73
CA LEU A 151 2.55 -14.56 16.74
C LEU A 151 2.05 -13.29 16.04
N SER A 152 0.75 -13.23 15.71
CA SER A 152 0.08 -12.04 15.20
C SER A 152 0.19 -10.87 16.19
N ILE A 153 -0.18 -11.07 17.46
CA ILE A 153 -0.06 -10.05 18.52
C ILE A 153 1.40 -9.59 18.71
N LEU A 154 2.36 -10.51 18.68
CA LEU A 154 3.78 -10.20 18.80
C LEU A 154 4.26 -9.34 17.62
N GLY A 155 3.91 -9.71 16.38
CA GLY A 155 4.24 -8.93 15.19
C GLY A 155 3.67 -7.51 15.25
N GLN A 156 2.41 -7.39 15.66
CA GLN A 156 1.73 -6.10 15.84
C GLN A 156 2.38 -5.25 16.94
N THR A 157 2.82 -5.88 18.04
CA THR A 157 3.54 -5.25 19.14
C THR A 157 4.89 -4.69 18.67
N LEU A 158 5.68 -5.50 17.96
CA LEU A 158 6.98 -5.07 17.42
C LEU A 158 6.84 -3.94 16.40
N GLY A 159 5.83 -4.03 15.53
CA GLY A 159 5.48 -2.96 14.58
C GLY A 159 5.17 -1.65 15.31
N THR A 160 4.33 -1.71 16.34
CA THR A 160 3.97 -0.54 17.17
C THR A 160 5.18 0.01 17.91
N PHE A 161 6.00 -0.85 18.52
CA PHE A 161 7.21 -0.44 19.22
C PHE A 161 8.19 0.31 18.32
N LYS A 162 8.31 -0.11 17.05
CA LYS A 162 9.12 0.57 16.03
C LYS A 162 8.47 1.88 15.61
N GLN A 163 7.17 1.87 15.29
CA GLN A 163 6.42 3.04 14.81
C GLN A 163 6.53 4.25 15.74
N TYR A 164 6.53 4.02 17.05
CA TYR A 164 6.62 5.07 18.08
C TYR A 164 8.06 5.30 18.59
N ALA A 165 9.10 4.89 17.85
CA ALA A 165 10.49 5.01 18.30
C ALA A 165 10.97 6.47 18.48
N LYS A 166 10.37 7.45 17.78
CA LYS A 166 10.71 8.87 17.92
C LYS A 166 9.89 9.60 18.99
N LYS A 167 9.02 8.88 19.71
CA LYS A 167 8.18 9.42 20.80
C LYS A 167 8.84 9.26 22.16
N SER A 168 8.26 9.91 23.17
CA SER A 168 8.73 9.74 24.55
C SER A 168 8.58 8.27 24.99
N TRP A 169 9.45 7.81 25.89
CA TRP A 169 9.40 6.43 26.39
C TRP A 169 8.03 6.07 26.97
N LYS A 170 7.39 6.99 27.70
CA LYS A 170 6.06 6.80 28.29
C LYS A 170 4.99 6.56 27.22
N GLU A 171 4.96 7.36 26.15
CA GLU A 171 4.02 7.17 25.04
C GLU A 171 4.30 5.88 24.29
N ARG A 172 5.58 5.60 24.00
CA ARG A 172 6.01 4.39 23.31
C ARG A 172 5.61 3.13 24.08
N ALA A 173 5.91 3.09 25.38
CA ALA A 173 5.57 1.97 26.26
C ALA A 173 4.04 1.81 26.39
N GLY A 174 3.30 2.90 26.57
CA GLY A 174 1.84 2.85 26.65
C GLY A 174 1.20 2.32 25.37
N ARG A 175 1.66 2.78 24.20
CA ARG A 175 1.17 2.31 22.90
C ARG A 175 1.53 0.86 22.64
N THR A 176 2.75 0.46 22.99
CA THR A 176 3.23 -0.92 22.84
C THR A 176 2.47 -1.86 23.78
N GLY A 177 2.20 -1.47 25.02
CA GLY A 177 1.43 -2.27 25.97
C GLY A 177 -0.01 -2.52 25.50
N LEU A 178 -0.66 -1.51 24.90
CA LEU A 178 -1.97 -1.70 24.27
C LEU A 178 -1.90 -2.64 23.05
N ALA A 179 -0.82 -2.56 22.26
CA ALA A 179 -0.61 -3.48 21.16
C ALA A 179 -0.45 -4.94 21.62
N SER A 180 0.22 -5.16 22.76
CA SER A 180 0.43 -6.50 23.34
C SER A 180 -0.85 -7.19 23.83
N VAL A 181 -1.95 -6.44 23.97
CA VAL A 181 -3.28 -6.99 24.26
C VAL A 181 -4.21 -6.97 23.04
N GLY A 182 -3.66 -6.81 21.83
CA GLY A 182 -4.40 -6.87 20.58
C GLY A 182 -5.14 -5.58 20.18
N LEU A 183 -4.91 -4.46 20.85
CA LEU A 183 -5.62 -3.19 20.58
C LEU A 183 -4.94 -2.31 19.52
N ALA A 184 -3.80 -2.73 18.94
CA ALA A 184 -3.08 -1.94 17.95
C ALA A 184 -3.95 -1.55 16.72
N PRO A 185 -4.73 -2.46 16.10
CA PRO A 185 -5.55 -2.11 14.96
C PRO A 185 -6.64 -1.09 15.31
N LEU A 186 -7.21 -1.17 16.52
CA LEU A 186 -8.21 -0.22 17.01
C LEU A 186 -7.62 1.19 17.15
N MET A 187 -6.43 1.30 17.73
CA MET A 187 -5.77 2.58 17.97
C MET A 187 -5.35 3.28 16.68
N GLU A 188 -4.75 2.53 15.75
CA GLU A 188 -4.36 3.08 14.46
C GLU A 188 -5.59 3.38 13.61
N GLY A 189 -6.62 2.52 13.64
CA GLY A 189 -7.91 2.79 13.00
C GLY A 189 -8.57 4.06 13.52
N ALA A 190 -8.59 4.29 14.83
CA ALA A 190 -9.09 5.53 15.42
C ALA A 190 -8.28 6.76 14.96
N SER A 191 -6.97 6.62 14.80
CA SER A 191 -6.09 7.68 14.29
C SER A 191 -6.38 7.99 12.81
N VAL A 192 -6.61 6.95 11.99
CA VAL A 192 -7.07 7.08 10.60
C VAL A 192 -8.44 7.76 10.53
N TRP A 193 -9.39 7.35 11.37
CA TRP A 193 -10.74 7.91 11.40
C TRP A 193 -10.76 9.39 11.78
N THR A 194 -9.97 9.76 12.79
CA THR A 194 -9.86 11.15 13.25
C THR A 194 -9.05 12.03 12.30
N GLY A 195 -8.21 11.41 11.45
CA GLY A 195 -7.32 12.11 10.51
C GLY A 195 -6.20 12.87 11.20
N LYS A 196 -5.89 12.55 12.46
CA LYS A 196 -4.77 13.16 13.19
C LYS A 196 -3.47 12.46 12.79
N GLU A 197 -2.75 13.04 11.83
CA GLU A 197 -1.39 12.62 11.54
C GLU A 197 -0.40 13.24 12.52
N ASP A 198 0.54 12.43 12.99
CA ASP A 198 1.55 12.84 13.94
C ASP A 198 2.92 12.78 13.28
N PRO A 199 3.62 13.92 13.11
CA PRO A 199 4.87 13.98 12.35
C PRO A 199 6.00 13.20 13.02
N LYS A 200 5.85 12.81 14.30
CA LYS A 200 6.84 11.99 15.02
C LYS A 200 6.65 10.49 14.75
N LEU A 201 5.69 10.07 13.93
CA LEU A 201 5.56 8.68 13.50
C LEU A 201 6.57 8.35 12.40
N ILE A 202 6.89 7.06 12.23
CA ILE A 202 7.79 6.60 11.16
C ILE A 202 7.05 6.56 9.82
N ILE A 203 5.85 5.98 9.82
CA ILE A 203 4.92 5.94 8.69
C ILE A 203 3.57 6.54 9.08
N SER A 204 2.71 6.84 8.11
CA SER A 204 1.36 7.33 8.42
C SER A 204 0.54 6.28 9.20
N SER A 205 -0.45 6.71 10.00
CA SER A 205 -1.34 5.77 10.71
C SER A 205 -2.13 4.87 9.76
N ALA A 206 -2.42 5.33 8.53
CA ALA A 206 -3.07 4.52 7.51
C ALA A 206 -2.17 3.39 7.01
N GLU A 207 -0.89 3.69 6.73
CA GLU A 207 0.10 2.68 6.35
C GLU A 207 0.37 1.70 7.48
N MET A 208 0.45 2.20 8.72
CA MET A 208 0.61 1.35 9.91
C MET A 208 -0.58 0.41 10.10
N TYR A 209 -1.80 0.92 10.01
CA TYR A 209 -3.01 0.11 10.09
C TYR A 209 -3.04 -0.99 9.03
N ALA A 210 -2.69 -0.66 7.77
CA ALA A 210 -2.59 -1.65 6.70
C ALA A 210 -1.50 -2.71 6.98
N GLY A 211 -0.34 -2.29 7.51
CA GLY A 211 0.73 -3.19 7.92
C GLY A 211 0.32 -4.14 9.04
N LEU A 212 -0.40 -3.66 10.05
CA LEU A 212 -0.94 -4.50 11.14
C LEU A 212 -1.91 -5.55 10.59
N LYS A 213 -2.76 -5.18 9.63
CA LYS A 213 -3.67 -6.12 8.97
C LYS A 213 -2.98 -7.14 8.08
N ALA A 214 -1.88 -6.76 7.42
CA ALA A 214 -1.05 -7.72 6.69
C ALA A 214 -0.38 -8.74 7.63
N ILE A 215 0.05 -8.29 8.82
CA ILE A 215 0.59 -9.17 9.87
C ILE A 215 -0.50 -10.13 10.36
N GLU A 216 -1.71 -9.63 10.65
CA GLU A 216 -2.87 -10.45 11.05
C GLU A 216 -3.14 -11.56 10.02
N ILE A 217 -3.27 -11.21 8.73
CA ILE A 217 -3.51 -12.19 7.67
C ILE A 217 -2.37 -13.21 7.55
N GLY A 218 -1.12 -12.74 7.59
CA GLY A 218 0.06 -13.58 7.36
C GLY A 218 0.41 -14.52 8.51
N CYS A 219 0.26 -14.05 9.75
CA CYS A 219 0.68 -14.78 10.94
C CYS A 219 -0.45 -15.62 11.55
N GLU A 220 -1.71 -15.27 11.32
CA GLU A 220 -2.87 -15.88 11.97
C GLU A 220 -3.86 -16.43 10.94
N SER A 221 -4.49 -15.58 10.11
CA SER A 221 -5.60 -16.02 9.26
C SER A 221 -5.20 -17.12 8.25
N ILE A 222 -4.04 -17.02 7.59
CA ILE A 222 -3.59 -18.03 6.62
C ILE A 222 -3.24 -19.36 7.31
N PRO A 223 -2.29 -19.42 8.28
CA PRO A 223 -1.94 -20.69 8.91
C PRO A 223 -3.11 -21.35 9.65
N GLU A 224 -3.94 -20.55 10.31
CA GLU A 224 -5.08 -21.06 11.06
C GLU A 224 -6.16 -21.62 10.14
N SER A 225 -6.55 -20.90 9.08
CA SER A 225 -7.53 -21.40 8.11
C SER A 225 -7.08 -22.74 7.53
N ILE A 226 -5.78 -22.91 7.26
CA ILE A 226 -5.21 -24.17 6.76
C ILE A 226 -5.38 -25.30 7.79
N ILE A 227 -5.10 -25.03 9.07
CA ILE A 227 -5.26 -26.01 10.15
C ILE A 227 -6.74 -26.36 10.36
N GLN A 228 -7.61 -25.36 10.41
CA GLN A 228 -9.05 -25.58 10.63
C GLN A 228 -9.68 -26.40 9.50
N VAL A 229 -9.36 -26.08 8.24
CA VAL A 229 -9.81 -26.89 7.09
C VAL A 229 -9.17 -28.28 7.11
N GLY A 230 -7.90 -28.41 7.49
CA GLY A 230 -7.25 -29.71 7.69
C GLY A 230 -7.98 -30.58 8.72
N GLY A 231 -8.33 -30.01 9.88
CA GLY A 231 -9.12 -30.68 10.91
C GLY A 231 -10.52 -31.08 10.45
N LEU A 232 -11.17 -30.28 9.59
CA LEU A 232 -12.44 -30.66 8.97
C LEU A 232 -12.29 -31.85 8.00
N LEU A 233 -11.15 -31.96 7.32
CA LEU A 233 -10.85 -33.03 6.37
C LEU A 233 -10.43 -34.34 7.03
N SER A 234 -9.75 -34.28 8.17
CA SER A 234 -9.25 -35.44 8.92
C SER A 234 -10.30 -36.09 9.83
N ASN A 235 -11.30 -35.32 10.30
CA ASN A 235 -12.28 -35.82 11.26
C ASN A 235 -13.31 -36.80 10.66
N ASN A 236 -13.50 -37.94 11.35
CA ASN A 236 -14.68 -38.78 11.14
C ASN A 236 -15.95 -37.94 11.39
N ARG A 237 -16.93 -38.01 10.48
CA ARG A 237 -18.11 -37.12 10.36
C ARG A 237 -18.91 -36.84 11.67
N SER A 238 -18.71 -37.60 12.73
CA SER A 238 -19.43 -37.47 14.00
C SER A 238 -18.97 -36.33 14.91
N GLN A 239 -17.85 -35.65 14.63
CA GLN A 239 -17.30 -34.59 15.49
C GLN A 239 -17.07 -33.22 14.82
N ILE A 240 -17.61 -32.99 13.61
CA ILE A 240 -17.55 -31.66 12.99
C ILE A 240 -18.40 -30.69 13.82
N LYS A 241 -17.77 -29.92 14.69
CA LYS A 241 -18.42 -28.87 15.46
C LYS A 241 -18.68 -27.70 14.52
N GLY A 242 -19.93 -27.22 14.42
CA GLY A 242 -20.29 -26.08 13.56
C GLY A 242 -19.45 -24.82 13.78
N ILE A 243 -18.81 -24.70 14.95
CA ILE A 243 -17.85 -23.64 15.28
C ILE A 243 -16.62 -23.62 14.35
N GLN A 244 -16.12 -24.78 13.90
CA GLN A 244 -14.96 -24.86 12.99
C GLN A 244 -15.33 -24.33 11.59
N ILE A 245 -16.54 -24.65 11.11
CA ILE A 245 -17.03 -24.12 9.82
C ILE A 245 -17.22 -22.60 9.92
N ILE A 246 -17.79 -22.11 11.03
CA ILE A 246 -17.95 -20.68 11.28
C ILE A 246 -16.58 -19.98 11.34
N GLY A 247 -15.58 -20.57 12.00
CA GLY A 247 -14.21 -20.05 12.04
C GLY A 247 -13.60 -19.90 10.66
N VAL A 248 -13.60 -20.97 9.85
CA VAL A 248 -13.07 -20.94 8.47
C VAL A 248 -13.75 -19.89 7.62
N VAL A 249 -15.10 -19.85 7.66
CA VAL A 249 -15.87 -18.87 6.87
C VAL A 249 -15.60 -17.45 7.35
N SER A 250 -15.54 -17.23 8.67
CA SER A 250 -15.19 -15.92 9.26
C SER A 250 -13.83 -15.45 8.77
N SER A 251 -12.80 -16.29 8.85
CA SER A 251 -11.43 -15.93 8.49
C SER A 251 -11.28 -15.63 7.00
N ILE A 252 -11.91 -16.43 6.12
CA ILE A 252 -11.93 -16.17 4.67
C ILE A 252 -12.64 -14.84 4.36
N VAL A 253 -13.81 -14.59 4.97
CA VAL A 253 -14.59 -13.37 4.74
C VAL A 253 -13.86 -12.14 5.29
N ALA A 254 -13.31 -12.23 6.50
CA ALA A 254 -12.55 -11.16 7.14
C ALA A 254 -11.29 -10.82 6.32
N GLY A 255 -10.49 -11.83 5.97
CA GLY A 255 -9.30 -11.68 5.13
C GLY A 255 -9.61 -11.07 3.76
N ALA A 256 -10.66 -11.56 3.09
CA ALA A 256 -11.09 -11.02 1.80
C ALA A 256 -11.58 -9.57 1.89
N PHE A 257 -12.30 -9.22 2.96
CA PHE A 257 -12.77 -7.85 3.20
C PHE A 257 -11.60 -6.91 3.47
N ILE A 258 -10.71 -7.27 4.41
CA ILE A 258 -9.51 -6.51 4.75
C ILE A 258 -8.66 -6.27 3.51
N MET A 259 -8.45 -7.30 2.68
CA MET A 259 -7.60 -7.18 1.50
C MET A 259 -8.24 -6.36 0.38
N THR A 260 -9.54 -6.53 0.16
CA THR A 260 -10.27 -5.69 -0.79
C THR A 260 -10.18 -4.24 -0.37
N ASP A 261 -10.45 -3.97 0.89
CA ASP A 261 -10.46 -2.64 1.45
C ASP A 261 -9.09 -1.96 1.42
N GLY A 262 -8.04 -2.69 1.81
CA GLY A 262 -6.65 -2.24 1.76
C GLY A 262 -6.19 -1.94 0.34
N ASN A 263 -6.52 -2.80 -0.62
CA ASN A 263 -6.19 -2.62 -2.03
C ASN A 263 -6.78 -1.32 -2.59
N PHE A 264 -8.07 -1.08 -2.36
CA PHE A 264 -8.70 0.17 -2.78
C PHE A 264 -8.12 1.36 -2.00
N GLY A 265 -7.99 1.27 -0.67
CA GLY A 265 -7.43 2.34 0.14
C GLY A 265 -6.04 2.81 -0.36
N PHE A 266 -5.18 1.85 -0.71
CA PHE A 266 -3.87 2.12 -1.28
C PHE A 266 -3.95 2.82 -2.64
N ILE A 267 -4.72 2.27 -3.58
CA ILE A 267 -4.88 2.83 -4.93
C ILE A 267 -5.37 4.28 -4.87
N MET A 268 -6.40 4.57 -4.07
CA MET A 268 -6.91 5.93 -3.94
C MET A 268 -5.90 6.86 -3.30
N SER A 269 -5.21 6.44 -2.24
CA SER A 269 -4.20 7.26 -1.59
C SER A 269 -3.10 7.67 -2.57
N LYS A 270 -2.59 6.72 -3.36
CA LYS A 270 -1.55 7.00 -4.35
C LYS A 270 -2.05 7.85 -5.52
N HIS A 271 -3.26 7.59 -6.02
CA HIS A 271 -3.84 8.42 -7.07
C HIS A 271 -4.08 9.86 -6.60
N VAL A 272 -4.52 10.07 -5.36
CA VAL A 272 -4.64 11.42 -4.80
C VAL A 272 -3.28 12.11 -4.70
N ALA A 273 -2.24 11.37 -4.29
CA ALA A 273 -0.88 11.92 -4.19
C ALA A 273 -0.28 12.30 -5.54
N SER A 274 -0.52 11.53 -6.61
CA SER A 274 -0.07 11.86 -7.97
C SER A 274 -1.11 11.42 -9.01
N PRO A 275 -2.10 12.26 -9.35
CA PRO A 275 -3.19 11.87 -10.25
C PRO A 275 -2.76 11.67 -11.70
N GLY A 276 -1.63 12.27 -12.09
CA GLY A 276 -1.05 12.14 -13.42
C GLY A 276 -0.31 10.82 -13.62
N ASP A 277 0.05 10.12 -12.54
CA ASP A 277 0.77 8.85 -12.62
C ASP A 277 -0.17 7.74 -13.16
N PRO A 278 0.09 7.21 -14.37
CA PRO A 278 -0.74 6.17 -14.97
C PRO A 278 -0.66 4.84 -14.21
N TYR A 279 0.34 4.68 -13.33
CA TYR A 279 0.63 3.47 -12.57
C TYR A 279 -0.11 3.38 -11.24
N TYR A 280 -0.80 4.45 -10.80
CA TYR A 280 -1.69 4.39 -9.64
C TYR A 280 -3.12 4.01 -10.00
N TRP A 281 -3.35 3.59 -11.26
CA TRP A 281 -4.49 2.78 -11.68
C TRP A 281 -5.79 3.35 -11.15
N TRP A 282 -6.24 4.48 -11.69
CA TRP A 282 -7.55 4.99 -11.30
C TRP A 282 -8.63 4.02 -11.79
N VAL A 283 -9.02 3.10 -10.91
CA VAL A 283 -9.91 2.00 -11.27
C VAL A 283 -11.36 2.44 -11.21
N PHE A 284 -11.70 3.52 -10.52
CA PHE A 284 -13.10 3.91 -10.35
C PHE A 284 -13.65 4.68 -11.54
N LYS A 285 -14.71 4.14 -12.14
CA LYS A 285 -15.50 4.91 -13.11
C LYS A 285 -15.95 6.24 -12.49
N LYS A 286 -15.84 7.35 -13.24
CA LYS A 286 -16.37 8.66 -12.83
C LYS A 286 -17.86 8.63 -12.44
N SER A 287 -18.64 7.66 -12.92
CA SER A 287 -20.07 7.53 -12.66
C SER A 287 -20.40 6.80 -11.35
N GLY A 288 -21.35 7.37 -10.59
CA GLY A 288 -22.23 6.71 -9.60
C GLY A 288 -21.59 5.97 -8.41
N CYS A 289 -22.04 6.29 -7.19
CA CYS A 289 -21.68 5.56 -5.95
C CYS A 289 -21.93 4.03 -6.04
N ILE A 290 -22.90 3.59 -6.85
CA ILE A 290 -23.27 2.18 -7.02
C ILE A 290 -22.21 1.39 -7.78
N GLN A 291 -21.63 1.94 -8.86
CA GLN A 291 -20.64 1.21 -9.66
C GLN A 291 -19.35 0.95 -8.88
N LYS A 292 -18.92 1.91 -8.05
CA LYS A 292 -17.80 1.71 -7.12
C LYS A 292 -18.07 0.57 -6.14
N LYS A 293 -19.29 0.48 -5.61
CA LYS A 293 -19.69 -0.63 -4.72
C LYS A 293 -19.70 -1.98 -5.44
N ILE A 294 -20.21 -2.03 -6.67
CA ILE A 294 -20.20 -3.25 -7.50
C ILE A 294 -18.77 -3.69 -7.81
N GLN A 295 -17.89 -2.74 -8.11
CA GLN A 295 -16.47 -3.02 -8.35
C GLN A 295 -15.77 -3.57 -7.10
N MET A 296 -16.03 -2.97 -5.93
CA MET A 296 -15.52 -3.47 -4.65
C MET A 296 -16.05 -4.89 -4.36
N LEU A 297 -17.33 -5.14 -4.64
CA LEU A 297 -17.93 -6.46 -4.51
C LEU A 297 -17.25 -7.51 -5.42
N GLY A 298 -16.96 -7.16 -6.67
CA GLY A 298 -16.23 -8.03 -7.60
C GLY A 298 -14.85 -8.43 -7.06
N MET A 299 -14.10 -7.45 -6.56
CA MET A 299 -12.79 -7.70 -5.94
C MET A 299 -12.89 -8.52 -4.65
N PHE A 300 -13.94 -8.29 -3.84
CA PHE A 300 -14.20 -9.08 -2.64
C PHE A 300 -14.49 -10.55 -2.97
N ILE A 301 -15.36 -10.81 -3.95
CA ILE A 301 -15.66 -12.18 -4.40
C ILE A 301 -14.38 -12.85 -4.91
N PHE A 302 -13.58 -12.13 -5.70
CA PHE A 302 -12.30 -12.65 -6.20
C PHE A 302 -11.36 -13.02 -5.04
N ASN A 303 -11.12 -12.10 -4.10
CA ASN A 303 -10.24 -12.34 -2.96
C ASN A 303 -10.73 -13.49 -2.08
N ALA A 304 -12.03 -13.57 -1.79
CA ALA A 304 -12.61 -14.65 -0.97
C ALA A 304 -12.44 -16.01 -1.64
N CYS A 305 -12.74 -16.11 -2.94
CA CYS A 305 -12.62 -17.37 -3.67
C CYS A 305 -11.16 -17.77 -3.85
N TYR A 306 -10.29 -16.83 -4.22
CA TYR A 306 -8.85 -17.07 -4.36
C TYR A 306 -8.22 -17.54 -3.04
N PHE A 307 -8.54 -16.87 -1.93
CA PHE A 307 -8.04 -17.26 -0.61
C PHE A 307 -8.59 -18.63 -0.18
N SER A 308 -9.89 -18.89 -0.41
CA SER A 308 -10.49 -20.20 -0.12
C SER A 308 -9.81 -21.35 -0.87
N GLN A 309 -9.42 -21.13 -2.14
CA GLN A 309 -8.74 -22.14 -2.94
C GLN A 309 -7.33 -22.41 -2.42
N PHE A 310 -6.61 -21.36 -2.04
CA PHE A 310 -5.30 -21.51 -1.45
C PHE A 310 -5.38 -22.31 -0.15
N VAL A 311 -6.26 -21.91 0.78
CA VAL A 311 -6.45 -22.63 2.05
C VAL A 311 -6.82 -24.10 1.78
N PHE A 312 -7.80 -24.35 0.92
CA PHE A 312 -8.27 -25.70 0.63
C PHE A 312 -7.18 -26.58 -0.01
N ALA A 313 -6.43 -26.05 -0.98
CA ALA A 313 -5.31 -26.75 -1.61
C ALA A 313 -4.23 -27.12 -0.60
N MET A 314 -3.84 -26.16 0.25
CA MET A 314 -2.80 -26.34 1.25
C MET A 314 -3.22 -27.35 2.32
N SER A 315 -4.47 -27.31 2.79
CA SER A 315 -5.02 -28.26 3.76
C SER A 315 -5.10 -29.67 3.20
N LEU A 316 -5.65 -29.84 1.99
CA LEU A 316 -5.73 -31.14 1.33
C LEU A 316 -4.34 -31.74 1.10
N PHE A 317 -3.37 -30.93 0.68
CA PHE A 317 -2.02 -31.41 0.47
C PHE A 317 -1.36 -31.87 1.78
N ALA A 318 -1.53 -31.11 2.86
CA ALA A 318 -1.01 -31.48 4.17
C ALA A 318 -1.60 -32.81 4.66
N GLU A 319 -2.90 -33.02 4.46
CA GLU A 319 -3.59 -34.27 4.80
C GLU A 319 -3.15 -35.45 3.93
N ALA A 320 -3.08 -35.22 2.61
CA ALA A 320 -2.74 -36.25 1.63
C ALA A 320 -1.32 -36.81 1.83
N PHE A 321 -0.33 -35.96 2.14
CA PHE A 321 1.07 -36.37 2.15
C PHE A 321 1.68 -36.47 3.56
N GLY A 322 0.90 -36.22 4.62
CA GLY A 322 1.28 -36.43 6.03
C GLY A 322 2.48 -35.61 6.52
N SER A 323 3.11 -34.81 5.65
CA SER A 323 4.23 -33.95 5.98
C SER A 323 4.04 -32.58 5.31
N ARG A 324 4.28 -31.52 6.06
CA ARG A 324 4.20 -30.13 5.57
C ARG A 324 5.44 -29.74 4.75
N SER A 325 6.47 -30.58 4.72
CA SER A 325 7.76 -30.31 4.06
C SER A 325 7.69 -30.23 2.53
N PRO A 326 6.94 -31.06 1.77
CA PRO A 326 6.95 -31.00 0.31
C PRO A 326 6.28 -29.72 -0.22
N LEU A 327 5.32 -29.18 0.54
CA LEU A 327 4.62 -27.95 0.22
C LEU A 327 5.49 -26.71 0.45
N LEU A 328 6.25 -26.70 1.55
CA LEU A 328 7.27 -25.69 1.81
C LEU A 328 8.39 -25.74 0.76
N VAL A 329 8.75 -26.94 0.30
CA VAL A 329 9.69 -27.11 -0.80
C VAL A 329 9.11 -26.55 -2.10
N LEU A 330 7.84 -26.84 -2.43
CA LEU A 330 7.19 -26.28 -3.62
C LEU A 330 7.16 -24.75 -3.60
N LEU A 331 6.64 -24.16 -2.53
CA LEU A 331 6.58 -22.70 -2.37
C LEU A 331 7.99 -22.08 -2.35
N GLY A 332 8.96 -22.76 -1.72
CA GLY A 332 10.36 -22.34 -1.68
C GLY A 332 11.02 -22.37 -3.06
N VAL A 333 10.77 -23.41 -3.86
CA VAL A 333 11.29 -23.51 -5.25
C VAL A 333 10.69 -22.40 -6.11
N GLU A 334 9.38 -22.18 -6.03
CA GLU A 334 8.73 -21.12 -6.80
C GLU A 334 9.21 -19.73 -6.38
N TYR A 335 9.43 -19.51 -5.08
CA TYR A 335 10.03 -18.29 -4.57
C TYR A 335 11.47 -18.10 -5.08
N CYS A 336 12.29 -19.15 -5.10
CA CYS A 336 13.65 -19.11 -5.66
C CYS A 336 13.65 -18.81 -7.17
N VAL A 337 12.70 -19.37 -7.93
CA VAL A 337 12.51 -19.06 -9.36
C VAL A 337 12.14 -17.59 -9.53
N LEU A 338 11.21 -17.08 -8.72
CA LEU A 338 10.82 -15.67 -8.73
C LEU A 338 12.00 -14.75 -8.38
N CYS A 339 12.79 -15.10 -7.36
CA CYS A 339 14.02 -14.37 -7.00
C CYS A 339 15.01 -14.35 -8.15
N SER A 340 15.21 -15.49 -8.82
CA SER A 340 16.12 -15.63 -9.96
C SER A 340 15.66 -14.76 -11.14
N TYR A 341 14.36 -14.74 -11.41
CA TYR A 341 13.76 -13.89 -12.44
C TYR A 341 13.90 -12.39 -12.13
N MET A 342 13.64 -11.98 -10.89
CA MET A 342 13.84 -10.57 -10.48
C MET A 342 15.32 -10.18 -10.45
N SER A 343 16.21 -11.14 -10.16
CA SER A 343 17.66 -10.93 -10.26
C SER A 343 18.08 -10.71 -11.71
N TYR A 344 17.55 -11.51 -12.65
CA TYR A 344 17.78 -11.33 -14.09
C TYR A 344 17.33 -9.94 -14.59
N LYS A 345 16.22 -9.40 -14.07
CA LYS A 345 15.76 -8.04 -14.36
C LYS A 345 16.61 -6.93 -13.69
N ASN A 346 17.56 -7.28 -12.83
CA ASN A 346 18.30 -6.36 -11.96
C ASN A 346 17.35 -5.50 -11.09
N GLU A 347 16.31 -6.14 -10.53
CA GLU A 347 15.32 -5.48 -9.66
C GLU A 347 15.13 -6.21 -8.33
N LEU A 348 15.82 -7.34 -8.12
CA LEU A 348 15.77 -8.08 -6.86
C LEU A 348 16.18 -7.18 -5.69
N PHE A 349 15.30 -7.08 -4.69
CA PHE A 349 15.49 -6.29 -3.46
C PHE A 349 15.72 -4.79 -3.64
N GLY A 350 15.41 -4.19 -4.80
CA GLY A 350 15.66 -2.75 -4.99
C GLY A 350 14.93 -1.86 -3.97
N TRP A 351 13.78 -2.28 -3.45
CA TRP A 351 13.03 -1.56 -2.40
C TRP A 351 13.61 -1.77 -0.98
N ALA A 352 14.36 -2.84 -0.76
CA ALA A 352 14.82 -3.26 0.57
C ALA A 352 16.24 -2.76 0.90
N VAL A 353 17.00 -2.32 -0.11
CA VAL A 353 18.38 -1.81 0.03
C VAL A 353 18.42 -0.29 0.17
N VAL A 354 17.37 0.36 0.69
CA VAL A 354 17.32 1.85 0.79
C VAL A 354 18.46 2.44 1.68
N GLY A 355 19.19 1.62 2.43
CA GLY A 355 20.43 2.00 3.13
C GLY A 355 21.70 1.42 2.50
N LYS A 356 22.85 2.04 2.77
CA LYS A 356 24.19 1.53 2.36
C LYS A 356 24.28 0.01 2.61
N PRO A 357 24.79 -0.79 1.65
CA PRO A 357 24.99 -2.23 1.83
C PRO A 357 26.19 -2.46 2.76
N SER A 358 26.03 -2.20 4.06
CA SER A 358 27.03 -2.57 5.06
C SER A 358 26.53 -3.75 5.87
N THR A 359 27.17 -4.91 5.66
CA THR A 359 27.03 -6.23 6.33
C THR A 359 25.95 -7.18 5.83
N ILE A 360 26.24 -8.49 5.91
CA ILE A 360 25.42 -9.67 5.54
C ILE A 360 23.95 -9.58 5.99
N ASN A 361 23.66 -8.84 7.07
CA ASN A 361 22.30 -8.52 7.52
C ASN A 361 21.48 -7.74 6.48
N SER A 362 22.11 -7.07 5.51
CA SER A 362 21.47 -6.29 4.45
C SER A 362 20.83 -7.14 3.35
N TYR A 363 21.09 -8.45 3.27
CA TYR A 363 20.52 -9.33 2.24
C TYR A 363 19.55 -10.37 2.80
N ILE A 364 19.84 -10.90 3.99
CA ILE A 364 18.99 -11.93 4.62
C ILE A 364 17.62 -11.36 5.00
N LEU A 365 17.59 -10.19 5.64
CA LEU A 365 16.32 -9.61 6.09
C LEU A 365 15.41 -9.25 4.90
N PRO A 366 15.88 -8.57 3.84
CA PRO A 366 15.11 -8.40 2.61
C PRO A 366 14.58 -9.69 2.02
N PHE A 367 15.41 -10.73 1.96
CA PHE A 367 15.01 -12.04 1.47
C PHE A 367 13.87 -12.64 2.30
N ILE A 368 13.92 -12.55 3.63
CA ILE A 368 12.85 -13.05 4.50
C ILE A 368 11.56 -12.22 4.34
N VAL A 369 11.66 -10.89 4.36
CA VAL A 369 10.49 -10.02 4.21
C VAL A 369 9.82 -10.25 2.84
N TRP A 370 10.62 -10.44 1.79
CA TRP A 370 10.09 -10.70 0.46
C TRP A 370 9.49 -12.10 0.33
N ALA A 371 10.00 -13.10 1.05
CA ALA A 371 9.38 -14.42 1.15
C ALA A 371 8.01 -14.35 1.83
N LEU A 372 7.89 -13.59 2.92
CA LEU A 372 6.61 -13.33 3.59
C LEU A 372 5.63 -12.58 2.68
N TYR A 373 6.13 -11.59 1.95
CA TYR A 373 5.34 -10.84 0.97
C TYR A 373 4.83 -11.74 -0.16
N TYR A 374 5.70 -12.60 -0.69
CA TYR A 374 5.34 -13.59 -1.71
C TYR A 374 4.28 -14.58 -1.19
N LEU A 375 4.43 -15.09 0.03
CA LEU A 375 3.45 -15.97 0.66
C LEU A 375 2.08 -15.28 0.78
N LEU A 376 2.06 -14.02 1.21
CA LEU A 376 0.85 -13.21 1.29
C LEU A 376 0.20 -13.06 -0.09
N VAL A 377 0.96 -12.73 -1.14
CA VAL A 377 0.43 -12.61 -2.53
C VAL A 377 -0.10 -13.94 -3.06
N CYS A 378 0.53 -15.06 -2.68
CA CYS A 378 0.07 -16.39 -3.08
C CYS A 378 -1.27 -16.77 -2.43
N ALA A 379 -1.51 -16.31 -1.19
CA ALA A 379 -2.73 -16.59 -0.46
C ALA A 379 -3.85 -15.58 -0.74
N VAL A 380 -3.52 -14.29 -0.82
CA VAL A 380 -4.48 -13.22 -1.07
C VAL A 380 -3.91 -12.17 -2.04
N PRO A 381 -4.62 -11.80 -3.12
CA PRO A 381 -4.14 -10.83 -4.09
C PRO A 381 -3.93 -9.42 -3.49
N LEU A 382 -2.66 -8.99 -3.37
CA LEU A 382 -2.30 -7.62 -3.01
C LEU A 382 -2.07 -6.80 -4.28
N LEU A 383 -2.99 -5.91 -4.65
CA LEU A 383 -2.85 -5.04 -5.82
C LEU A 383 -1.62 -4.12 -5.73
N MET A 384 -1.14 -3.84 -4.51
CA MET A 384 0.13 -3.14 -4.32
C MET A 384 1.31 -3.89 -4.97
N ALA A 385 1.28 -5.22 -4.99
CA ALA A 385 2.35 -6.03 -5.58
C ALA A 385 2.44 -5.86 -7.10
N ALA A 386 1.32 -5.48 -7.74
CA ALA A 386 1.26 -5.19 -9.17
C ALA A 386 2.01 -3.90 -9.54
N TYR A 387 2.43 -3.12 -8.56
CA TYR A 387 3.15 -1.89 -8.81
C TYR A 387 4.56 -2.19 -9.39
N PRO A 388 5.05 -1.46 -10.42
CA PRO A 388 6.30 -1.80 -11.12
C PRO A 388 7.54 -1.93 -10.23
N ARG A 389 7.57 -1.25 -9.09
CA ARG A 389 8.68 -1.32 -8.12
C ARG A 389 8.61 -2.49 -7.14
N GLU A 390 7.46 -3.17 -7.06
CA GLU A 390 7.24 -4.33 -6.20
C GLU A 390 7.53 -5.62 -7.00
N LEU A 391 6.50 -6.32 -7.48
CA LEU A 391 6.65 -7.43 -8.44
C LEU A 391 6.50 -6.94 -9.88
N GLY A 392 5.76 -5.86 -10.08
CA GLY A 392 5.32 -5.39 -11.38
C GLY A 392 4.08 -6.12 -11.90
N PRO A 393 3.34 -5.49 -12.83
CA PRO A 393 2.00 -5.93 -13.20
C PRO A 393 1.97 -7.30 -13.86
N GLU A 394 2.87 -7.53 -14.82
CA GLU A 394 3.05 -8.81 -15.50
C GLU A 394 3.31 -9.96 -14.52
N VAL A 395 4.27 -9.78 -13.61
CA VAL A 395 4.68 -10.83 -12.66
C VAL A 395 3.56 -11.09 -11.66
N PHE A 396 2.96 -10.04 -11.13
CA PHE A 396 1.83 -10.16 -10.22
C PHE A 396 0.66 -10.91 -10.86
N ALA A 397 0.25 -10.52 -12.07
CA ALA A 397 -0.85 -11.15 -12.76
C ALA A 397 -0.51 -12.60 -13.17
N GLY A 398 0.75 -12.85 -13.55
CA GLY A 398 1.29 -14.19 -13.76
C GLY A 398 1.23 -15.06 -12.52
N ILE A 399 1.58 -14.54 -11.34
CA ILE A 399 1.48 -15.26 -10.07
C ILE A 399 0.03 -15.60 -9.75
N MET A 400 -0.91 -14.66 -9.91
CA MET A 400 -2.33 -14.94 -9.68
C MET A 400 -2.83 -16.08 -10.57
N MET A 401 -2.54 -16.03 -11.88
CA MET A 401 -2.93 -17.07 -12.83
C MET A 401 -2.25 -18.41 -12.52
N TRP A 402 -0.95 -18.38 -12.23
CA TRP A 402 -0.18 -19.55 -11.82
C TRP A 402 -0.80 -20.20 -10.60
N ARG A 403 -1.14 -19.42 -9.56
CA ARG A 403 -1.75 -19.93 -8.33
C ARG A 403 -3.11 -20.58 -8.54
N LEU A 404 -3.98 -19.94 -9.33
CA LEU A 404 -5.28 -20.53 -9.66
C LEU A 404 -5.09 -21.91 -10.30
N VAL A 405 -4.16 -22.05 -11.26
CA VAL A 405 -3.88 -23.32 -11.95
C VAL A 405 -3.20 -24.33 -11.02
N THR A 406 -2.15 -23.94 -10.30
CA THR A 406 -1.42 -24.86 -9.41
C THR A 406 -2.28 -25.36 -8.27
N ASN A 407 -3.16 -24.53 -7.72
CA ASN A 407 -4.09 -24.96 -6.67
C ASN A 407 -4.99 -26.07 -7.20
N GLY A 408 -5.51 -25.96 -8.43
CA GLY A 408 -6.28 -27.03 -9.08
C GLY A 408 -5.48 -28.33 -9.23
N GLY A 409 -4.22 -28.23 -9.68
CA GLY A 409 -3.33 -29.39 -9.79
C GLY A 409 -3.02 -30.05 -8.45
N VAL A 410 -2.71 -29.25 -7.43
CA VAL A 410 -2.45 -29.70 -6.05
C VAL A 410 -3.69 -30.39 -5.46
N ILE A 411 -4.87 -29.80 -5.63
CA ILE A 411 -6.14 -30.38 -5.17
C ILE A 411 -6.40 -31.71 -5.85
N TYR A 412 -6.24 -31.80 -7.18
CA TYR A 412 -6.44 -33.04 -7.93
C TYR A 412 -5.50 -34.15 -7.44
N LEU A 413 -4.21 -33.86 -7.29
CA LEU A 413 -3.22 -34.82 -6.82
C LEU A 413 -3.50 -35.27 -5.38
N ALA A 414 -3.80 -34.32 -4.49
CA ALA A 414 -4.10 -34.61 -3.10
C ALA A 414 -5.38 -35.45 -2.94
N LEU A 415 -6.44 -35.14 -3.70
CA LEU A 415 -7.68 -35.90 -3.66
C LEU A 415 -7.52 -37.33 -4.19
N ASN A 416 -6.70 -37.54 -5.22
CA ASN A 416 -6.40 -38.89 -5.71
C ASN A 416 -5.66 -39.71 -4.65
N GLU A 417 -4.67 -39.13 -3.99
CA GLU A 417 -3.94 -39.78 -2.89
C GLU A 417 -4.87 -40.10 -1.71
N LEU A 418 -5.73 -39.16 -1.32
CA LEU A 418 -6.72 -39.36 -0.26
C LEU A 418 -7.76 -40.42 -0.62
N ALA A 419 -8.16 -40.51 -1.89
CA ALA A 419 -9.05 -41.54 -2.37
C ALA A 419 -8.43 -42.94 -2.27
N ILE A 420 -7.12 -43.07 -2.59
CA ILE A 420 -6.36 -44.33 -2.38
C ILE A 420 -6.34 -44.71 -0.89
N LYS A 421 -6.23 -43.71 0.00
CA LYS A 421 -6.27 -43.89 1.46
C LYS A 421 -7.67 -44.12 2.04
N GLY A 422 -8.72 -44.11 1.22
CA GLY A 422 -10.09 -44.36 1.65
C GLY A 422 -10.77 -43.19 2.38
N HIS A 423 -10.32 -41.94 2.17
CA HIS A 423 -11.00 -40.77 2.72
C HIS A 423 -12.43 -40.59 2.17
N TYR A 424 -13.28 -39.94 2.95
CA TYR A 424 -14.70 -39.74 2.64
C TYR A 424 -14.96 -38.71 1.53
N LEU A 425 -14.01 -37.82 1.25
CA LEU A 425 -14.13 -36.78 0.23
C LEU A 425 -13.70 -37.35 -1.11
N SER A 426 -14.66 -37.60 -2.01
CA SER A 426 -14.34 -38.09 -3.35
C SER A 426 -13.64 -37.00 -4.18
N ALA A 427 -12.75 -37.42 -5.07
CA ALA A 427 -12.07 -36.53 -6.01
C ALA A 427 -13.05 -35.69 -6.83
N GLU A 428 -14.16 -36.29 -7.26
CA GLU A 428 -15.23 -35.59 -7.98
C GLU A 428 -15.81 -34.42 -7.16
N ARG A 429 -16.19 -34.65 -5.90
CA ARG A 429 -16.80 -33.62 -5.06
C ARG A 429 -15.83 -32.50 -4.72
N GLY A 430 -14.58 -32.83 -4.43
CA GLY A 430 -13.54 -31.84 -4.18
C GLY A 430 -13.25 -30.97 -5.41
N MET A 431 -13.17 -31.58 -6.60
CA MET A 431 -12.97 -30.86 -7.85
C MET A 431 -14.17 -30.00 -8.26
N ILE A 432 -15.41 -30.45 -8.00
CA ILE A 432 -16.60 -29.62 -8.19
C ILE A 432 -16.55 -28.39 -7.28
N GLY A 433 -16.20 -28.56 -6.00
CA GLY A 433 -16.05 -27.45 -5.06
C GLY A 433 -15.00 -26.43 -5.52
N TYR A 434 -13.83 -26.92 -5.95
CA TYR A 434 -12.79 -26.07 -6.56
C TYR A 434 -13.29 -25.37 -7.83
N GLY A 435 -13.98 -26.08 -8.73
CA GLY A 435 -14.51 -25.52 -9.97
C GLY A 435 -15.52 -24.40 -9.74
N VAL A 436 -16.42 -24.56 -8.75
CA VAL A 436 -17.36 -23.51 -8.35
C VAL A 436 -16.61 -22.28 -7.80
N SER A 437 -15.64 -22.50 -6.91
CA SER A 437 -14.81 -21.40 -6.38
C SER A 437 -14.04 -20.69 -7.49
N LEU A 438 -13.47 -21.43 -8.45
CA LEU A 438 -12.76 -20.86 -9.59
C LEU A 438 -13.70 -20.04 -10.48
N GLY A 439 -14.89 -20.56 -10.78
CA GLY A 439 -15.91 -19.83 -11.54
C GLY A 439 -16.32 -18.52 -10.87
N LEU A 440 -16.50 -18.53 -9.54
CA LEU A 440 -16.79 -17.32 -8.76
C LEU A 440 -15.61 -16.35 -8.71
N ALA A 441 -14.37 -16.84 -8.60
CA ALA A 441 -13.17 -16.02 -8.66
C ALA A 441 -13.07 -15.28 -10.01
N VAL A 442 -13.27 -16.00 -11.12
CA VAL A 442 -13.29 -15.41 -12.47
C VAL A 442 -14.44 -14.42 -12.63
N LEU A 443 -15.64 -14.75 -12.14
CA LEU A 443 -16.77 -13.83 -12.15
C LEU A 443 -16.47 -12.54 -11.37
N GLY A 444 -15.83 -12.66 -10.19
CA GLY A 444 -15.37 -11.53 -9.39
C GLY A 444 -14.41 -10.62 -10.16
N LEU A 445 -13.42 -11.19 -10.86
CA LEU A 445 -12.51 -10.45 -11.73
C LEU A 445 -13.25 -9.76 -12.89
N ILE A 446 -14.19 -10.45 -13.55
CA ILE A 446 -14.99 -9.87 -14.62
C ILE A 446 -15.77 -8.66 -14.09
N ILE A 447 -16.48 -8.81 -12.96
CA ILE A 447 -17.22 -7.71 -12.32
C ILE A 447 -16.28 -6.55 -12.00
N PHE A 448 -15.10 -6.83 -11.44
CA PHE A 448 -14.10 -5.81 -11.13
C PHE A 448 -13.65 -5.04 -12.39
N PHE A 449 -13.21 -5.75 -13.43
CA PHE A 449 -12.66 -5.14 -14.64
C PHE A 449 -13.70 -4.44 -15.53
N VAL A 450 -14.92 -4.98 -15.63
CA VAL A 450 -16.02 -4.37 -16.40
C VAL A 450 -16.42 -3.03 -15.80
N ASN A 451 -16.31 -2.88 -14.47
CA ASN A 451 -16.64 -1.65 -13.77
C ASN A 451 -15.45 -0.69 -13.61
N CYS A 452 -14.29 -0.99 -14.20
CA CYS A 452 -13.18 -0.05 -14.26
C CYS A 452 -13.52 1.21 -15.07
N ASP A 453 -12.91 2.35 -14.75
CA ASP A 453 -12.98 3.56 -15.58
C ASP A 453 -12.53 3.27 -17.02
N GLU A 454 -13.12 3.94 -18.00
CA GLU A 454 -12.72 3.76 -19.41
C GLU A 454 -11.31 4.28 -19.69
N LYS A 455 -10.82 5.22 -18.85
CA LYS A 455 -9.43 5.69 -18.87
C LYS A 455 -8.47 4.72 -18.22
N PHE A 456 -8.96 3.71 -17.50
CA PHE A 456 -8.12 2.65 -16.97
C PHE A 456 -7.63 1.81 -18.15
N ASP A 457 -6.38 2.01 -18.55
CA ASP A 457 -5.74 1.13 -19.52
C ASP A 457 -5.54 -0.25 -18.88
N ARG A 458 -6.52 -1.13 -19.09
CA ARG A 458 -6.52 -2.51 -18.59
C ARG A 458 -5.26 -3.26 -19.00
N SER A 459 -4.61 -2.86 -20.10
CA SER A 459 -3.37 -3.49 -20.54
C SER A 459 -2.19 -3.17 -19.62
N LEU A 460 -2.24 -2.07 -18.85
CA LEU A 460 -1.23 -1.77 -17.82
C LEU A 460 -1.19 -2.80 -16.69
N PHE A 461 -2.29 -3.56 -16.50
CA PHE A 461 -2.34 -4.66 -15.53
C PHE A 461 -1.52 -5.88 -16.00
N TRP A 462 -1.29 -6.03 -17.30
CA TRP A 462 -0.67 -7.23 -17.90
C TRP A 462 0.66 -6.94 -18.59
N ARG A 463 0.95 -5.67 -18.90
CA ARG A 463 2.13 -5.28 -19.67
C ARG A 463 3.41 -5.40 -18.82
N PRO A 464 4.49 -5.99 -19.35
CA PRO A 464 5.80 -5.98 -18.70
C PRO A 464 6.23 -4.56 -18.38
N ARG A 465 6.44 -4.25 -17.09
CA ARG A 465 6.96 -2.96 -16.63
C ARG A 465 7.87 -3.15 -15.43
N THR A 466 9.07 -2.59 -15.55
CA THR A 466 10.11 -2.58 -14.53
C THR A 466 10.01 -1.31 -13.67
N GLY A 467 10.44 -1.37 -12.43
CA GLY A 467 10.56 -0.20 -11.54
C GLY A 467 11.48 0.88 -12.09
N LYS A 468 12.53 0.50 -12.85
CA LYS A 468 13.40 1.44 -13.59
C LYS A 468 12.62 2.26 -14.62
N GLN A 469 11.86 1.58 -15.48
CA GLN A 469 11.02 2.24 -16.49
C GLN A 469 10.01 3.21 -15.85
N GLN A 470 9.34 2.77 -14.78
CA GLN A 470 8.42 3.66 -14.07
C GLN A 470 9.14 4.89 -13.52
N THR A 471 10.31 4.71 -12.90
CA THR A 471 11.07 5.83 -12.34
C THR A 471 11.52 6.79 -13.43
N LYS A 472 11.91 6.28 -14.60
CA LYS A 472 12.19 7.09 -15.80
C LYS A 472 10.96 7.87 -16.27
N ASP A 473 9.79 7.23 -16.35
CA ASP A 473 8.56 7.90 -16.80
C ASP A 473 8.13 8.99 -15.79
N CYS A 474 8.22 8.71 -14.49
CA CYS A 474 8.00 9.70 -13.43
C CYS A 474 9.05 10.82 -13.45
N TRP A 475 10.25 10.57 -13.97
CA TRP A 475 11.30 11.59 -14.07
C TRP A 475 11.07 12.56 -15.24
N VAL A 476 10.73 11.99 -16.41
CA VAL A 476 10.65 12.69 -17.69
C VAL A 476 9.29 13.35 -17.92
N ASP A 477 8.18 12.71 -17.57
CA ASP A 477 6.85 13.26 -17.85
C ASP A 477 6.50 14.38 -16.85
N GLU A 478 6.46 15.61 -17.35
CA GLU A 478 6.11 16.82 -16.59
C GLU A 478 4.70 16.78 -15.97
N ARG A 479 3.83 15.90 -16.45
CA ARG A 479 2.47 15.72 -15.89
C ARG A 479 2.46 14.77 -14.70
N ILE A 480 3.50 13.97 -14.51
CA ILE A 480 3.60 12.93 -13.48
C ILE A 480 4.46 13.42 -12.32
N TRP A 481 3.85 14.02 -11.32
CA TRP A 481 4.57 14.43 -10.09
C TRP A 481 3.61 14.47 -8.90
N LYS A 482 4.16 14.47 -7.69
CA LYS A 482 3.32 14.52 -6.48
C LYS A 482 2.75 15.91 -6.27
N LYS A 483 1.45 15.98 -5.99
CA LYS A 483 0.73 17.21 -5.64
C LYS A 483 1.26 17.92 -4.41
N SER A 484 1.94 17.20 -3.52
CA SER A 484 2.54 17.79 -2.32
C SER A 484 3.78 18.64 -2.62
N CYS A 485 4.39 18.45 -3.79
CA CYS A 485 5.55 19.23 -4.20
C CYS A 485 5.09 20.58 -4.76
N LYS A 486 5.94 21.60 -4.66
CA LYS A 486 5.76 22.90 -5.27
C LYS A 486 6.22 22.93 -6.73
N SER A 487 7.21 22.09 -7.08
CA SER A 487 7.74 21.97 -8.42
C SER A 487 8.05 20.53 -8.81
N LYS A 488 8.26 20.31 -10.12
CA LYS A 488 8.75 19.03 -10.66
C LYS A 488 10.14 18.68 -10.12
N ASP A 489 11.01 19.68 -9.95
CA ASP A 489 12.37 19.46 -9.46
C ASP A 489 12.39 19.01 -7.99
N GLU A 490 11.44 19.49 -7.18
CA GLU A 490 11.22 18.96 -5.83
C GLU A 490 10.75 17.50 -5.86
N ASP A 491 9.87 17.13 -6.80
CA ASP A 491 9.46 15.73 -6.97
C ASP A 491 10.63 14.84 -7.41
N ARG A 492 11.44 15.29 -8.38
CA ARG A 492 12.69 14.63 -8.81
C ARG A 492 13.64 14.39 -7.62
N TRP A 493 13.83 15.40 -6.79
CA TRP A 493 14.61 15.27 -5.55
C TRP A 493 13.99 14.23 -4.60
N LEU A 494 12.67 14.26 -4.38
CA LEU A 494 12.00 13.24 -3.57
C LEU A 494 12.14 11.83 -4.14
N LEU A 495 12.24 11.67 -5.47
CA LEU A 495 12.55 10.38 -6.10
C LEU A 495 13.98 9.93 -5.71
N LEU A 496 14.99 10.79 -5.88
CA LEU A 496 16.39 10.46 -5.53
C LEU A 496 16.59 10.16 -4.04
N LYS A 497 15.87 10.89 -3.18
CA LYS A 497 15.91 10.71 -1.73
C LYS A 497 15.27 9.39 -1.29
N ARG A 498 14.18 8.97 -1.93
CA ARG A 498 13.40 7.79 -1.51
C ARG A 498 13.88 6.49 -2.15
N PHE A 499 14.39 6.54 -3.38
CA PHE A 499 14.67 5.32 -4.14
C PHE A 499 16.12 4.89 -4.04
N HIS A 500 16.31 3.56 -4.02
CA HIS A 500 17.63 2.96 -4.14
C HIS A 500 18.25 3.31 -5.51
N PRO A 501 19.58 3.52 -5.59
CA PRO A 501 20.27 3.88 -6.83
C PRO A 501 19.99 2.94 -8.01
N ILE A 502 19.65 1.68 -7.77
CA ILE A 502 19.30 0.71 -8.82
C ILE A 502 18.12 1.15 -9.70
N TYR A 503 17.19 1.96 -9.18
CA TYR A 503 16.03 2.43 -9.94
C TYR A 503 16.28 3.78 -10.63
N ILE A 504 17.43 4.40 -10.41
CA ILE A 504 17.74 5.74 -10.89
C ILE A 504 18.19 5.67 -12.36
N CYS A 505 17.53 6.46 -13.21
CA CYS A 505 17.89 6.59 -14.61
C CYS A 505 18.99 7.65 -14.78
N PHE A 506 20.24 7.24 -14.62
CA PHE A 506 21.39 8.17 -14.65
C PHE A 506 21.50 9.00 -15.93
N GLU A 507 21.05 8.47 -17.07
CA GLU A 507 20.99 9.19 -18.34
C GLU A 507 20.15 10.47 -18.26
N GLU A 508 19.13 10.48 -17.40
CA GLU A 508 18.23 11.64 -17.20
C GLU A 508 18.65 12.47 -15.98
N VAL A 509 19.27 11.84 -14.97
CA VAL A 509 19.70 12.53 -13.74
C VAL A 509 20.96 13.35 -13.97
N THR A 510 21.95 12.84 -14.70
CA THR A 510 23.22 13.57 -14.92
C THR A 510 22.99 14.91 -15.63
N PRO A 511 22.25 14.97 -16.75
CA PRO A 511 21.97 16.25 -17.41
C PRO A 511 21.09 17.17 -16.56
N TRP A 512 20.16 16.62 -15.77
CA TRP A 512 19.35 17.43 -14.86
C TRP A 512 20.21 18.14 -13.81
N ILE A 513 21.18 17.44 -13.21
CA ILE A 513 22.10 18.05 -12.23
C ILE A 513 23.07 19.01 -12.91
N CYS A 514 23.74 18.56 -13.96
CA CYS A 514 24.88 19.28 -14.53
C CYS A 514 24.47 20.47 -15.40
N ASN A 515 23.29 20.39 -16.04
CA ASN A 515 22.82 21.43 -16.96
C ASN A 515 21.64 22.16 -16.34
N HIS A 516 20.51 21.48 -16.11
CA HIS A 516 19.26 22.16 -15.70
C HIS A 516 19.37 22.85 -14.35
N LEU A 517 19.82 22.15 -13.29
CA LEU A 517 19.96 22.75 -11.97
C LEU A 517 21.00 23.87 -11.97
N VAL A 518 22.15 23.67 -12.63
CA VAL A 518 23.21 24.70 -12.72
C VAL A 518 22.72 25.94 -13.49
N GLU A 519 22.00 25.75 -14.59
CA GLU A 519 21.45 26.85 -15.39
C GLU A 519 20.38 27.63 -14.60
N VAL A 520 19.48 26.92 -13.92
CA VAL A 520 18.34 27.53 -13.20
C VAL A 520 18.76 28.12 -11.85
N TYR A 521 19.68 27.50 -11.13
CA TYR A 521 20.00 27.84 -9.74
C TYR A 521 21.47 28.20 -9.50
N GLY A 522 22.37 28.00 -10.46
CA GLY A 522 23.81 28.24 -10.27
C GLY A 522 24.22 29.71 -10.22
N ASN A 523 23.39 30.63 -10.74
CA ASN A 523 23.67 32.07 -10.76
C ASN A 523 22.71 32.90 -9.90
N ASP A 524 21.70 32.27 -9.28
CA ASP A 524 20.58 32.97 -8.65
C ASP A 524 20.71 33.00 -7.11
N GLU A 525 20.41 34.14 -6.47
CA GLU A 525 20.34 34.26 -4.99
C GLU A 525 19.20 33.43 -4.36
N LYS A 526 18.34 32.81 -5.19
CA LYS A 526 17.15 32.06 -4.77
C LYS A 526 17.31 30.56 -5.02
N THR A 527 18.20 29.94 -4.27
CA THR A 527 18.21 28.48 -4.11
C THR A 527 16.83 28.04 -3.62
N PRO A 528 16.20 27.01 -4.23
CA PRO A 528 14.84 26.64 -3.89
C PRO A 528 14.78 26.09 -2.46
N GLU A 529 13.68 26.35 -1.73
CA GLU A 529 13.56 26.01 -0.31
C GLU A 529 13.90 24.54 0.04
N TRP A 530 13.66 23.62 -0.90
CA TRP A 530 13.94 22.19 -0.72
C TRP A 530 15.44 21.82 -0.84
N MET A 531 16.29 22.77 -1.25
CA MET A 531 17.75 22.66 -1.35
C MET A 531 18.52 23.45 -0.27
N VAL A 532 17.89 24.27 0.56
CA VAL A 532 18.59 25.14 1.53
C VAL A 532 18.78 24.47 2.90
N GLY A 533 19.94 24.66 3.54
CA GLY A 533 20.21 24.28 4.93
C GLY A 533 20.49 22.78 5.12
N GLU A 534 19.88 22.11 6.11
CA GLU A 534 20.03 20.65 6.32
C GLU A 534 19.64 19.81 5.08
N SER A 535 18.83 20.39 4.19
CA SER A 535 18.45 19.75 2.94
C SER A 535 19.56 19.77 1.88
N GLU A 536 20.47 20.74 1.92
CA GLU A 536 21.64 20.87 1.04
C GLU A 536 22.64 19.74 1.29
N ASP A 537 23.09 19.58 2.54
CA ASP A 537 24.00 18.51 2.93
C ASP A 537 23.41 17.14 2.63
N THR A 538 22.10 16.98 2.87
CA THR A 538 21.39 15.75 2.54
C THR A 538 21.36 15.52 1.03
N PHE A 539 21.15 16.57 0.23
CA PHE A 539 21.20 16.53 -1.22
C PHE A 539 22.57 16.09 -1.72
N ILE A 540 23.62 16.81 -1.35
CA ILE A 540 24.98 16.51 -1.80
C ILE A 540 25.39 15.10 -1.38
N LYS A 541 25.21 14.72 -0.11
CA LYS A 541 25.53 13.37 0.38
C LYS A 541 24.79 12.30 -0.42
N ARG A 542 23.51 12.51 -0.71
CA ARG A 542 22.72 11.54 -1.47
C ARG A 542 23.17 11.41 -2.91
N ILE A 543 23.50 12.52 -3.58
CA ILE A 543 24.03 12.50 -4.95
C ILE A 543 25.36 11.74 -4.97
N VAL A 544 26.28 12.02 -4.06
CA VAL A 544 27.56 11.32 -3.94
C VAL A 544 27.33 9.81 -3.76
N GLU A 545 26.48 9.40 -2.81
CA GLU A 545 26.15 7.98 -2.61
C GLU A 545 25.61 7.29 -3.87
N ILE A 546 24.79 8.01 -4.65
CA ILE A 546 24.19 7.49 -5.88
C ILE A 546 25.25 7.26 -6.97
N TYR A 547 26.19 8.20 -7.16
CA TYR A 547 27.23 8.09 -8.17
C TYR A 547 28.38 7.16 -7.75
N GLU A 548 28.70 7.10 -6.45
CA GLU A 548 29.58 6.08 -5.88
C GLU A 548 29.05 4.67 -6.15
N TRP A 549 27.74 4.46 -5.94
CA TRP A 549 27.10 3.17 -6.23
C TRP A 549 27.18 2.80 -7.71
N LYS A 550 27.04 3.78 -8.61
CA LYS A 550 27.19 3.56 -10.07
C LYS A 550 28.61 3.16 -10.46
N GLY A 551 29.61 3.51 -9.64
CA GLY A 551 31.02 3.30 -9.96
C GLY A 551 31.51 4.17 -11.13
N SER A 552 30.88 5.33 -11.36
CA SER A 552 31.30 6.29 -12.39
C SER A 552 32.06 7.45 -11.75
N ASP A 553 33.12 7.93 -12.40
CA ASP A 553 33.84 9.13 -11.95
C ASP A 553 32.87 10.32 -11.94
N SER A 554 32.68 10.91 -10.76
CA SER A 554 31.73 11.97 -10.47
C SER A 554 32.20 13.35 -10.90
N VAL A 555 33.31 13.49 -11.62
CA VAL A 555 33.98 14.79 -11.85
C VAL A 555 33.03 15.86 -12.40
N GLU A 556 32.19 15.53 -13.39
CA GLU A 556 31.21 16.46 -13.94
C GLU A 556 30.13 16.85 -12.92
N VAL A 557 29.64 15.87 -12.15
CA VAL A 557 28.65 16.06 -11.10
C VAL A 557 29.24 16.86 -9.93
N ASP A 558 30.49 16.60 -9.55
CA ASP A 558 31.20 17.33 -8.50
C ASP A 558 31.45 18.79 -8.91
N ASN A 559 31.77 19.03 -10.18
CA ASN A 559 31.86 20.39 -10.72
C ASN A 559 30.50 21.09 -10.68
N ALA A 560 29.42 20.38 -11.05
CA ALA A 560 28.06 20.92 -10.98
C ALA A 560 27.65 21.24 -9.53
N LEU A 561 27.91 20.34 -8.57
CA LEU A 561 27.66 20.57 -7.15
C LEU A 561 28.48 21.74 -6.60
N THR A 562 29.75 21.85 -7.01
CA THR A 562 30.61 22.99 -6.66
C THR A 562 30.05 24.30 -7.21
N THR A 563 29.50 24.27 -8.42
CA THR A 563 28.89 25.45 -9.04
C THR A 563 27.59 25.84 -8.32
N LEU A 564 26.77 24.87 -7.92
CA LEU A 564 25.50 25.10 -7.23
C LEU A 564 25.67 25.58 -5.78
N PHE A 565 26.64 25.04 -5.06
CA PHE A 565 26.73 25.19 -3.60
C PHE A 565 28.08 25.76 -3.12
N GLY A 566 29.02 26.00 -4.03
CA GLY A 566 30.39 26.41 -3.69
C GLY A 566 31.22 25.31 -3.01
N ARG A 567 30.69 24.07 -2.91
CA ARG A 567 31.31 22.93 -2.21
C ARG A 567 30.96 21.62 -2.93
N ASN A 568 31.87 20.65 -2.89
CA ASN A 568 31.65 19.31 -3.45
C ASN A 568 31.49 18.25 -2.34
N GLY A 569 31.24 17.00 -2.76
CA GLY A 569 31.13 15.86 -1.84
C GLY A 569 32.38 15.65 -0.96
N GLU A 570 33.58 15.86 -1.50
CA GLU A 570 34.85 15.72 -0.76
C GLU A 570 35.00 16.74 0.39
N ASN A 571 34.40 17.93 0.25
CA ASN A 571 34.43 18.95 1.30
C ASN A 571 33.53 18.59 2.50
N LEU A 572 32.47 17.81 2.28
CA LEU A 572 31.54 17.36 3.34
C LEU A 572 32.11 16.22 4.18
N GLU A 573 32.96 15.35 3.62
CA GLU A 573 33.69 14.33 4.40
C GLU A 573 34.68 14.96 5.39
N LYS A 574 35.14 16.19 5.14
CA LYS A 574 36.10 16.92 5.99
C LYS A 574 35.44 17.87 6.99
N GLY A 575 34.17 18.23 6.79
CA GLY A 575 33.48 19.31 7.50
C GLY A 575 32.58 18.90 8.68
N VAL A 576 32.43 17.61 8.98
CA VAL A 576 31.68 17.15 10.16
C VAL A 576 32.69 16.70 11.22
N GLU A 577 32.79 17.48 12.30
CA GLU A 577 33.70 17.32 13.44
C GLU A 577 34.17 15.87 13.70
N GLY A 578 35.45 15.60 13.43
CA GLY A 578 36.31 14.75 14.27
C GLY A 578 36.00 13.25 14.41
N GLN A 579 34.95 12.69 13.81
CA GLN A 579 34.70 11.23 13.81
C GLN A 579 34.00 10.76 12.53
N LEU A 580 34.78 10.50 11.49
CA LEU A 580 34.45 9.50 10.46
C LEU A 580 35.77 8.98 9.87
N THR A 581 36.43 8.06 10.58
CA THR A 581 37.37 7.15 9.94
C THR A 581 36.59 6.08 9.20
N PHE A 582 36.47 6.20 7.87
CA PHE A 582 36.27 5.03 7.02
C PHE A 582 37.37 4.93 5.97
N ILE A 583 37.90 3.72 5.89
CA ILE A 583 39.17 3.32 5.30
C ILE A 583 39.10 3.47 3.78
N LYS A 584 39.88 4.40 3.20
CA LYS A 584 40.35 4.31 1.80
C LYS A 584 41.25 3.08 1.67
N SER A 585 40.67 1.89 1.48
CA SER A 585 41.41 0.73 0.94
C SER A 585 41.28 0.73 -0.57
N LYS A 586 42.08 1.58 -1.23
CA LYS A 586 42.51 1.34 -2.62
C LYS A 586 43.36 0.05 -2.62
N LYS A 587 42.73 -1.12 -2.67
CA LYS A 587 43.39 -2.35 -3.14
C LYS A 587 42.93 -2.66 -4.55
N SER A 588 43.62 -2.00 -5.48
CA SER A 588 44.09 -2.53 -6.75
C SER A 588 43.68 -3.99 -7.03
N PHE A 589 42.59 -4.17 -7.79
CA PHE A 589 42.46 -5.31 -8.70
C PHE A 589 43.17 -4.92 -10.00
N ARG A 590 44.51 -4.99 -10.00
CA ARG A 590 45.33 -4.98 -11.22
C ARG A 590 46.08 -6.30 -11.31
N SER A 591 45.85 -6.97 -12.44
CA SER A 591 46.63 -8.05 -13.05
C SER A 591 46.88 -9.35 -12.25
N LEU A 592 45.99 -10.33 -12.46
CA LEU A 592 46.44 -11.72 -12.55
C LEU A 592 46.96 -11.96 -13.96
N GLY A 593 48.26 -11.77 -14.13
CA GLY A 593 48.92 -11.98 -15.41
C GLY A 593 50.42 -11.72 -15.31
N LYS A 594 51.16 -12.67 -14.71
CA LYS A 594 52.44 -13.21 -15.22
C LYS A 594 53.12 -14.14 -14.21
N THR A 595 53.27 -15.37 -14.66
CA THR A 595 54.35 -16.34 -14.43
C THR A 595 55.55 -15.91 -13.58
N SER A 596 55.87 -16.73 -12.58
CA SER A 596 57.25 -16.93 -12.13
C SER A 596 57.42 -18.33 -11.55
N LYS A 597 58.37 -19.07 -12.14
CA LYS A 597 58.88 -20.38 -11.71
C LYS A 597 59.51 -20.28 -10.32
N MET A 598 59.33 -21.29 -9.47
CA MET A 598 60.46 -21.81 -8.68
C MET A 598 60.21 -23.24 -8.19
N ASN A 599 61.34 -23.95 -8.09
CA ASN A 599 61.55 -25.38 -7.96
C ASN A 599 61.20 -25.96 -6.57
N LYS A 600 60.91 -27.28 -6.60
CA LYS A 600 61.28 -28.36 -5.65
C LYS A 600 61.19 -28.02 -4.15
N THR A 601 60.53 -28.83 -3.32
CA THR A 601 61.01 -30.17 -2.96
C THR A 601 59.87 -31.00 -2.35
N VAL A 602 59.74 -32.22 -2.83
CA VAL A 602 58.79 -33.23 -2.36
C VAL A 602 59.31 -33.87 -1.07
N LYS A 603 58.47 -33.94 -0.03
CA LYS A 603 58.58 -34.93 1.04
C LYS A 603 57.24 -35.66 1.15
N VAL A 604 57.25 -36.92 0.75
CA VAL A 604 56.17 -37.88 0.97
C VAL A 604 56.40 -38.52 2.34
N HIS A 605 55.37 -38.57 3.17
CA HIS A 605 55.24 -39.61 4.20
C HIS A 605 53.90 -40.32 4.02
N PRO A 606 53.87 -41.66 4.16
CA PRO A 606 52.71 -42.49 3.87
C PRO A 606 51.70 -42.47 5.02
N LEU A 607 50.43 -42.49 4.68
CA LEU A 607 49.33 -42.77 5.59
C LEU A 607 49.30 -44.29 5.87
N SER A 608 49.29 -44.63 7.16
CA SER A 608 48.61 -45.80 7.70
C SER A 608 47.15 -45.45 7.97
#